data_AF-A0A3M1GDF1-F1
#
_entry.id   AF-A0A3M1GDF1-F1
#
_cell.length_a   1.000
_cell.length_b   1.000
_cell.length_c   1.000
_cell.angle_alpha   90.00
_cell.angle_beta   90.00
_cell.angle_gamma   90.00
#
_symmetry.space_group_name_H-M   'P 1'
#
loop_
_entity.id
_entity.type
_entity.pdbx_description
1 polymer ?
#
loop_
_entity_poly.entity_id
_entity_poly.type
_entity_poly.pdbx_seq_one_letter_code
_entity_poly.pdbx_strand_id
1 'polypeptide(L)'
;VEGLPAIEELIYKGVNVNVTLLFSVHRYEEVIDRYFKGLERRLQEGLPLEEVCSVASFFVSRVDTKVDKYLEEMLTRVSTEDEKRRMLSLMGRAAVANAKMAYVVFKRNFSSDRFLKLRMKGARVQKLLFGSTSTKNPAYSDVLYVEELIGPATVNTMPDVTWKAFKDHGRVARTLDDRVEEAEKVLQELESLGINLHRVTEDLEKEGVKLFEEAFDALLEILSEKKNK
;
A
#
# COMPACT_ATOMS: atom_id res chain seq x y z
N VAL A 1 -13.36 -11.42 -3.20
CA VAL A 1 -13.01 -10.50 -2.09
C VAL A 1 -14.23 -9.65 -1.75
N GLU A 2 -14.78 -9.96 -0.60
CA GLU A 2 -16.08 -9.60 -0.07
C GLU A 2 -16.12 -8.14 0.38
N GLY A 3 -14.95 -7.53 0.67
CA GLY A 3 -14.82 -6.14 1.10
C GLY A 3 -15.06 -5.10 -0.02
N LEU A 4 -14.82 -5.44 -1.29
CA LEU A 4 -14.93 -4.47 -2.39
C LEU A 4 -16.35 -3.91 -2.57
N PRO A 5 -17.44 -4.72 -2.60
CA PRO A 5 -18.80 -4.20 -2.64
C PRO A 5 -19.14 -3.32 -1.42
N ALA A 6 -18.62 -3.65 -0.24
CA ALA A 6 -18.86 -2.88 0.98
C ALA A 6 -18.25 -1.48 0.90
N ILE A 7 -17.08 -1.32 0.28
CA ILE A 7 -16.47 0.00 0.05
C ILE A 7 -17.42 0.88 -0.76
N GLU A 8 -17.90 0.39 -1.90
CA GLU A 8 -18.83 1.13 -2.76
C GLU A 8 -20.09 1.55 -2.01
N GLU A 9 -20.69 0.62 -1.26
CA GLU A 9 -21.92 0.85 -0.50
C GLU A 9 -21.74 1.86 0.64
N LEU A 10 -20.62 1.81 1.36
CA LEU A 10 -20.30 2.77 2.42
C LEU A 10 -20.03 4.16 1.87
N ILE A 11 -19.28 4.25 0.77
CA ILE A 11 -19.04 5.51 0.08
C ILE A 11 -20.35 6.09 -0.44
N TYR A 12 -21.22 5.26 -1.03
CA TYR A 12 -22.56 5.68 -1.43
C TYR A 12 -23.39 6.22 -0.26
N LYS A 13 -23.32 5.59 0.92
CA LYS A 13 -23.97 6.08 2.15
C LYS A 13 -23.34 7.33 2.76
N GLY A 14 -22.21 7.80 2.21
CA GLY A 14 -21.51 8.99 2.70
C GLY A 14 -20.63 8.71 3.92
N VAL A 15 -20.31 7.44 4.17
CA VAL A 15 -19.42 7.04 5.26
C VAL A 15 -17.97 7.26 4.83
N ASN A 16 -17.17 7.84 5.71
CA ASN A 16 -15.74 8.00 5.49
C ASN A 16 -15.02 6.67 5.71
N VAL A 17 -14.31 6.17 4.69
CA VAL A 17 -13.71 4.83 4.71
C VAL A 17 -12.19 4.91 4.63
N ASN A 18 -11.51 4.24 5.56
CA ASN A 18 -10.12 3.82 5.38
C ASN A 18 -10.13 2.39 4.83
N VAL A 19 -9.79 2.23 3.55
CA VAL A 19 -9.62 0.90 2.94
C VAL A 19 -8.26 0.37 3.34
N THR A 20 -8.17 -0.83 3.91
CA THR A 20 -6.92 -1.40 4.45
C THR A 20 -6.50 -2.71 3.78
N LEU A 21 -5.33 -3.22 4.16
CA LEU A 21 -4.72 -4.45 3.65
C LEU A 21 -4.51 -4.46 2.12
N LEU A 22 -4.17 -3.30 1.53
CA LEU A 22 -3.81 -3.24 0.11
C LEU A 22 -2.32 -3.53 -0.06
N PHE A 23 -2.01 -4.60 -0.78
CA PHE A 23 -0.63 -4.95 -1.18
C PHE A 23 -0.41 -4.86 -2.69
N SER A 24 -1.49 -5.07 -3.46
CA SER A 24 -1.46 -5.18 -4.91
C SER A 24 -1.91 -3.89 -5.57
N VAL A 25 -1.20 -3.47 -6.62
CA VAL A 25 -1.62 -2.39 -7.51
C VAL A 25 -2.96 -2.71 -8.16
N HIS A 26 -3.18 -3.98 -8.54
CA HIS A 26 -4.44 -4.43 -9.13
C HIS A 26 -5.61 -4.29 -8.14
N ARG A 27 -5.43 -4.74 -6.90
CA ARG A 27 -6.45 -4.55 -5.85
C ARG A 27 -6.72 -3.07 -5.61
N TYR A 28 -5.70 -2.22 -5.67
CA TYR A 28 -5.87 -0.79 -5.53
C TYR A 28 -6.70 -0.17 -6.68
N GLU A 29 -6.52 -0.60 -7.92
CA GLU A 29 -7.38 -0.19 -9.04
C GLU A 29 -8.84 -0.54 -8.80
N GLU A 30 -9.13 -1.75 -8.29
CA GLU A 30 -10.49 -2.15 -7.95
C GLU A 30 -11.07 -1.27 -6.85
N VAL A 31 -10.29 -0.90 -5.83
CA VAL A 31 -10.72 0.02 -4.76
C VAL A 31 -11.07 1.41 -5.31
N ILE A 32 -10.25 1.94 -6.22
CA ILE A 32 -10.55 3.22 -6.89
C ILE A 32 -11.86 3.12 -7.67
N ASP A 33 -12.08 2.03 -8.41
CA ASP A 33 -13.33 1.82 -9.14
C ASP A 33 -14.55 1.81 -8.21
N ARG A 34 -14.45 1.14 -7.05
CA ARG A 34 -15.52 1.15 -6.03
C ARG A 34 -15.74 2.52 -5.42
N TYR A 35 -14.68 3.27 -5.16
CA TYR A 35 -14.78 4.66 -4.69
C TYR A 35 -15.52 5.53 -5.70
N PHE A 36 -15.17 5.44 -6.99
CA PHE A 36 -15.85 6.21 -8.04
C PHE A 36 -17.31 5.81 -8.18
N LYS A 37 -17.63 4.51 -8.20
CA LYS A 37 -19.02 4.04 -8.28
C LYS A 37 -19.89 4.53 -7.12
N GLY A 38 -19.36 4.51 -5.91
CA GLY A 38 -20.08 5.03 -4.74
C GLY A 38 -20.40 6.53 -4.87
N LEU A 39 -19.42 7.33 -5.33
CA LEU A 39 -19.62 8.76 -5.59
C LEU A 39 -20.57 9.03 -6.77
N GLU A 40 -20.50 8.23 -7.83
CA GLU A 40 -21.37 8.33 -9.00
C GLU A 40 -22.83 8.06 -8.62
N ARG A 41 -23.08 7.04 -7.81
CA ARG A 41 -24.42 6.75 -7.26
C ARG A 41 -24.97 7.92 -6.45
N ARG A 42 -24.15 8.51 -5.57
CA ARG A 42 -24.54 9.71 -4.81
C ARG A 42 -24.91 10.87 -5.72
N LEU A 43 -24.08 11.13 -6.72
CA LEU A 43 -24.31 12.22 -7.67
C LEU A 43 -25.61 12.04 -8.44
N GLN A 44 -25.93 10.81 -8.87
CA GLN A 44 -27.17 10.50 -9.58
C GLN A 44 -28.43 10.78 -8.73
N GLU A 45 -28.34 10.61 -7.42
CA GLU A 45 -29.43 10.87 -6.48
C GLU A 45 -29.39 12.30 -5.88
N GLY A 46 -28.48 13.15 -6.34
CA GLY A 46 -28.33 14.52 -5.85
C GLY A 46 -27.82 14.62 -4.41
N LEU A 47 -27.17 13.57 -3.90
CA LEU A 47 -26.58 13.55 -2.55
C LEU A 47 -25.23 14.29 -2.51
N PRO A 48 -24.86 14.94 -1.38
CA PRO A 48 -23.60 15.69 -1.25
C PRO A 48 -22.35 14.82 -1.47
N LEU A 49 -21.32 15.35 -2.12
CA LEU A 49 -20.06 14.64 -2.35
C LEU A 49 -18.91 15.17 -1.49
N GLU A 50 -18.99 16.43 -1.11
CA GLU A 50 -17.97 17.20 -0.40
C GLU A 50 -17.71 16.68 1.01
N GLU A 51 -18.62 15.95 1.62
CA GLU A 51 -18.44 15.38 2.97
C GLU A 51 -17.68 14.05 2.94
N VAL A 52 -17.61 13.38 1.79
CA VAL A 52 -17.02 12.05 1.67
C VAL A 52 -15.50 12.13 1.56
N CYS A 53 -14.83 11.67 2.60
CA CYS A 53 -13.39 11.49 2.70
C CYS A 53 -13.03 10.01 2.72
N SER A 54 -11.95 9.63 2.02
CA SER A 54 -11.45 8.28 2.06
C SER A 54 -9.93 8.24 1.90
N VAL A 55 -9.32 7.19 2.45
CA VAL A 55 -7.92 6.84 2.24
C VAL A 55 -7.81 5.38 1.83
N ALA A 56 -6.81 5.05 1.04
CA ALA A 56 -6.46 3.69 0.63
C ALA A 56 -5.10 3.30 1.22
N SER A 57 -5.11 2.49 2.28
CA SER A 57 -3.93 2.06 3.02
C SER A 57 -3.18 0.94 2.29
N PHE A 58 -2.12 1.32 1.60
CA PHE A 58 -1.19 0.48 0.85
C PHE A 58 0.01 0.10 1.74
N PHE A 59 0.19 -1.20 1.98
CA PHE A 59 1.17 -1.73 2.91
C PHE A 59 2.53 -1.93 2.24
N VAL A 60 3.58 -1.40 2.87
CA VAL A 60 4.92 -1.29 2.27
C VAL A 60 5.85 -2.40 2.76
N SER A 61 6.32 -2.33 4.02
CA SER A 61 7.47 -3.15 4.47
C SER A 61 7.30 -4.66 4.35
N ARG A 62 6.06 -5.15 4.37
CA ARG A 62 5.76 -6.59 4.26
C ARG A 62 6.12 -7.15 2.89
N VAL A 63 6.10 -6.33 1.84
CA VAL A 63 6.50 -6.73 0.48
C VAL A 63 7.97 -7.05 0.44
N ASP A 64 8.84 -6.14 0.90
CA ASP A 64 10.30 -6.40 0.95
C ASP A 64 10.61 -7.58 1.87
N THR A 65 9.99 -7.67 3.05
CA THR A 65 10.22 -8.82 3.94
C THR A 65 9.94 -10.16 3.26
N LYS A 66 8.96 -10.23 2.35
CA LYS A 66 8.62 -11.47 1.65
C LYS A 66 9.48 -11.68 0.41
N VAL A 67 9.73 -10.64 -0.38
CA VAL A 67 10.57 -10.71 -1.58
C VAL A 67 12.03 -10.98 -1.23
N ASP A 68 12.56 -10.31 -0.21
CA ASP A 68 13.93 -10.50 0.28
C ASP A 68 14.15 -11.95 0.73
N LYS A 69 13.16 -12.60 1.37
CA LYS A 69 13.25 -14.03 1.70
C LYS A 69 13.41 -14.92 0.47
N TYR A 70 12.65 -14.66 -0.60
CA TYR A 70 12.82 -15.40 -1.84
C TYR A 70 14.20 -15.16 -2.45
N LEU A 71 14.68 -13.92 -2.45
CA LEU A 71 16.02 -13.58 -2.95
C LEU A 71 17.12 -14.27 -2.11
N GLU A 72 17.01 -14.26 -0.78
CA GLU A 72 17.92 -14.94 0.14
C GLU A 72 17.96 -16.45 -0.12
N GLU A 73 16.79 -17.10 -0.28
CA GLU A 73 16.71 -18.51 -0.61
C GLU A 73 17.36 -18.83 -1.97
N MET A 74 17.13 -18.00 -2.98
CA MET A 74 17.74 -18.15 -4.31
C MET A 74 19.26 -17.96 -4.25
N LEU A 75 19.75 -16.99 -3.47
CA LEU A 75 21.19 -16.72 -3.29
C LEU A 75 21.96 -17.94 -2.76
N THR A 76 21.32 -18.84 -2.02
CA THR A 76 21.96 -20.10 -1.56
C THR A 76 22.25 -21.10 -2.69
N ARG A 77 21.63 -20.93 -3.86
CA ARG A 77 21.68 -21.86 -5.00
C ARG A 77 22.42 -21.30 -6.22
N VAL A 78 22.78 -20.02 -6.20
CA VAL A 78 23.45 -19.34 -7.30
C VAL A 78 24.95 -19.63 -7.28
N SER A 79 25.50 -19.94 -8.45
CA SER A 79 26.91 -20.30 -8.62
C SER A 79 27.76 -19.19 -9.24
N THR A 80 27.14 -18.18 -9.85
CA THR A 80 27.85 -17.09 -10.54
C THR A 80 27.84 -15.79 -9.74
N GLU A 81 28.97 -15.10 -9.70
CA GLU A 81 29.08 -13.81 -9.00
C GLU A 81 28.22 -12.71 -9.65
N ASP A 82 27.96 -12.80 -10.96
CA ASP A 82 27.08 -11.86 -11.66
C ASP A 82 25.63 -11.99 -11.23
N GLU A 83 25.08 -13.20 -11.17
CA GLU A 83 23.71 -13.43 -10.69
C GLU A 83 23.57 -13.06 -9.21
N LYS A 84 24.59 -13.35 -8.40
CA LYS A 84 24.63 -12.98 -6.99
C LYS A 84 24.58 -11.46 -6.81
N ARG A 85 25.42 -10.72 -7.54
CA ARG A 85 25.40 -9.24 -7.52
C ARG A 85 24.05 -8.69 -7.96
N ARG A 86 23.47 -9.29 -9.01
CA ARG A 86 22.15 -8.90 -9.52
C ARG A 86 21.06 -9.08 -8.46
N MET A 87 20.97 -10.24 -7.81
CA MET A 87 19.99 -10.49 -6.74
C MET A 87 20.18 -9.58 -5.54
N LEU A 88 21.42 -9.39 -5.09
CA LEU A 88 21.74 -8.46 -3.99
C LEU A 88 21.33 -7.02 -4.31
N SER A 89 21.40 -6.61 -5.58
CA SER A 89 20.97 -5.27 -6.01
C SER A 89 19.46 -5.06 -6.00
N LEU A 90 18.66 -6.11 -5.79
CA LEU A 90 17.19 -6.06 -5.73
C LEU A 90 16.65 -6.11 -4.28
N MET A 91 17.49 -6.47 -3.31
CA MET A 91 17.15 -6.54 -1.89
C MET A 91 16.63 -5.18 -1.40
N GLY A 92 15.46 -5.18 -0.73
CA GLY A 92 14.86 -3.97 -0.15
C GLY A 92 14.31 -2.95 -1.15
N ARG A 93 14.11 -3.33 -2.42
CA ARG A 93 13.63 -2.42 -3.48
C ARG A 93 12.21 -2.72 -3.95
N ALA A 94 11.66 -3.89 -3.64
CA ALA A 94 10.38 -4.33 -4.15
C ALA A 94 9.21 -3.51 -3.60
N ALA A 95 9.24 -3.19 -2.30
CA ALA A 95 8.15 -2.47 -1.62
C ALA A 95 8.02 -1.04 -2.13
N VAL A 96 9.14 -0.31 -2.21
CA VAL A 96 9.16 1.05 -2.76
C VAL A 96 8.73 1.03 -4.22
N ALA A 97 9.26 0.11 -5.03
CA ALA A 97 8.89 0.00 -6.43
C ALA A 97 7.38 -0.25 -6.62
N ASN A 98 6.81 -1.19 -5.86
CA ASN A 98 5.38 -1.48 -5.85
C ASN A 98 4.53 -0.28 -5.42
N ALA A 99 4.94 0.45 -4.38
CA ALA A 99 4.25 1.64 -3.89
C ALA A 99 4.30 2.80 -4.91
N LYS A 100 5.41 2.98 -5.64
CA LYS A 100 5.50 3.94 -6.75
C LYS A 100 4.53 3.56 -7.88
N MET A 101 4.39 2.28 -8.21
CA MET A 101 3.40 1.82 -9.21
C MET A 101 1.96 2.10 -8.77
N ALA A 102 1.64 1.90 -7.47
CA ALA A 102 0.35 2.31 -6.93
C ALA A 102 0.12 3.82 -7.09
N TYR A 103 1.16 4.65 -6.91
CA TYR A 103 1.05 6.09 -7.12
C TYR A 103 0.87 6.48 -8.60
N VAL A 104 1.47 5.74 -9.54
CA VAL A 104 1.21 5.92 -10.98
C VAL A 104 -0.27 5.67 -11.30
N VAL A 105 -0.83 4.57 -10.78
CA VAL A 105 -2.26 4.25 -10.91
C VAL A 105 -3.14 5.32 -10.28
N PHE A 106 -2.78 5.80 -9.09
CA PHE A 106 -3.46 6.92 -8.44
C PHE A 106 -3.49 8.15 -9.35
N LYS A 107 -2.34 8.61 -9.84
CA LYS A 107 -2.25 9.79 -10.71
C LYS A 107 -3.14 9.62 -11.94
N ARG A 108 -3.02 8.49 -12.63
CA ARG A 108 -3.79 8.19 -13.85
C ARG A 108 -5.31 8.24 -13.62
N ASN A 109 -5.79 7.65 -12.54
CA ASN A 109 -7.23 7.57 -12.28
C ASN A 109 -7.80 8.89 -11.76
N PHE A 110 -7.12 9.56 -10.83
CA PHE A 110 -7.59 10.83 -10.25
C PHE A 110 -7.34 12.05 -11.16
N SER A 111 -6.68 11.88 -12.30
CA SER A 111 -6.64 12.85 -13.41
C SER A 111 -7.59 12.49 -14.56
N SER A 112 -8.34 11.38 -14.47
CA SER A 112 -9.23 10.94 -15.55
C SER A 112 -10.49 11.80 -15.66
N ASP A 113 -11.08 11.89 -16.85
CA ASP A 113 -12.36 12.58 -17.08
C ASP A 113 -13.48 12.08 -16.16
N ARG A 114 -13.47 10.78 -15.83
CA ARG A 114 -14.44 10.16 -14.91
C ARG A 114 -14.38 10.84 -13.54
N PHE A 115 -13.19 10.97 -12.96
CA PHE A 115 -13.04 11.62 -11.67
C PHE A 115 -13.19 13.14 -11.75
N LEU A 116 -12.68 13.79 -12.80
CA LEU A 116 -12.78 15.24 -12.95
C LEU A 116 -14.24 15.73 -12.98
N LYS A 117 -15.17 14.94 -13.57
CA LYS A 117 -16.62 15.21 -13.51
C LYS A 117 -17.16 15.18 -12.09
N LEU A 118 -16.77 14.20 -11.27
CA LEU A 118 -17.14 14.11 -9.86
C LEU A 118 -16.53 15.27 -9.05
N ARG A 119 -15.27 15.61 -9.33
CA ARG A 119 -14.54 16.68 -8.64
C ARG A 119 -15.17 18.05 -8.88
N MET A 120 -15.65 18.33 -10.10
CA MET A 120 -16.43 19.55 -10.39
C MET A 120 -17.73 19.64 -9.58
N LYS A 121 -18.21 18.53 -9.05
CA LYS A 121 -19.40 18.44 -8.17
C LYS A 121 -19.04 18.33 -6.68
N GLY A 122 -17.78 18.59 -6.32
CA GLY A 122 -17.33 18.64 -4.91
C GLY A 122 -16.65 17.37 -4.39
N ALA A 123 -16.54 16.30 -5.21
CA ALA A 123 -15.89 15.07 -4.77
C ALA A 123 -14.41 15.30 -4.41
N ARG A 124 -13.97 14.64 -3.34
CA ARG A 124 -12.58 14.66 -2.87
C ARG A 124 -11.78 13.52 -3.50
N VAL A 125 -10.46 13.67 -3.51
CA VAL A 125 -9.55 12.58 -3.89
C VAL A 125 -9.46 11.60 -2.71
N GLN A 126 -9.61 10.29 -2.97
CA GLN A 126 -9.22 9.27 -1.99
C GLN A 126 -7.70 9.23 -1.94
N LYS A 127 -7.10 9.69 -0.84
CA LYS A 127 -5.63 9.77 -0.73
C LYS A 127 -5.03 8.38 -0.64
N LEU A 128 -3.90 8.17 -1.31
CA LEU A 128 -3.07 6.99 -1.08
C LEU A 128 -2.40 7.12 0.29
N LEU A 129 -2.51 6.09 1.13
CA LEU A 129 -1.95 6.08 2.48
C LEU A 129 -0.93 4.94 2.57
N PHE A 130 0.31 5.25 2.97
CA PHE A 130 1.34 4.23 3.16
C PHE A 130 1.33 3.70 4.59
N GLY A 131 1.01 2.42 4.73
CA GLY A 131 0.98 1.68 5.98
C GLY A 131 2.16 0.72 6.11
N SER A 132 2.43 0.26 7.33
CA SER A 132 3.57 -0.62 7.61
C SER A 132 4.90 -0.05 7.08
N THR A 133 5.21 1.19 7.44
CA THR A 133 6.38 1.93 6.93
C THR A 133 7.59 1.88 7.86
N SER A 134 7.62 0.94 8.81
CA SER A 134 8.85 0.62 9.54
C SER A 134 9.72 -0.36 8.79
N THR A 135 11.00 -0.02 8.64
CA THR A 135 12.04 -0.93 8.18
C THR A 135 12.14 -2.15 9.11
N LYS A 136 12.21 -3.33 8.51
CA LYS A 136 12.30 -4.62 9.23
C LYS A 136 13.70 -5.22 9.20
N ASN A 137 14.48 -4.87 8.18
CA ASN A 137 15.86 -5.31 8.02
C ASN A 137 16.82 -4.23 8.57
N PRO A 138 17.64 -4.54 9.59
CA PRO A 138 18.57 -3.56 10.16
C PRO A 138 19.68 -3.09 9.20
N ALA A 139 19.88 -3.78 8.07
CA ALA A 139 20.80 -3.35 7.03
C ALA A 139 20.28 -2.15 6.22
N TYR A 140 18.98 -1.84 6.29
CA TYR A 140 18.36 -0.73 5.59
C TYR A 140 18.18 0.46 6.54
N SER A 141 18.12 1.66 5.98
CA SER A 141 17.76 2.87 6.72
C SER A 141 16.42 2.68 7.45
N ASP A 142 16.35 3.05 8.72
CA ASP A 142 15.13 2.99 9.55
C ASP A 142 14.05 4.01 9.11
N VAL A 143 14.43 4.94 8.24
CA VAL A 143 13.55 5.92 7.59
C VAL A 143 13.32 5.66 6.10
N LEU A 144 13.85 4.56 5.54
CA LEU A 144 13.81 4.21 4.11
C LEU A 144 12.43 4.47 3.47
N TYR A 145 11.38 3.83 4.00
CA TYR A 145 10.05 3.89 3.39
C TYR A 145 9.39 5.25 3.56
N VAL A 146 9.78 6.03 4.57
CA VAL A 146 9.26 7.39 4.71
C VAL A 146 9.89 8.28 3.66
N GLU A 147 11.22 8.28 3.56
CA GLU A 147 11.95 9.13 2.60
C GLU A 147 11.59 8.83 1.15
N GLU A 148 11.43 7.55 0.77
CA GLU A 148 11.16 7.14 -0.61
C GLU A 148 9.71 7.35 -1.08
N LEU A 149 8.78 7.63 -0.16
CA LEU A 149 7.33 7.67 -0.45
C LEU A 149 6.68 9.05 -0.18
N ILE A 150 7.48 10.12 -0.20
CA ILE A 150 6.97 11.49 -0.06
C ILE A 150 6.45 11.98 -1.41
N GLY A 151 5.16 12.31 -1.47
CA GLY A 151 4.54 12.84 -2.67
C GLY A 151 3.21 13.57 -2.40
N PRO A 152 2.71 14.36 -3.37
CA PRO A 152 1.44 15.06 -3.23
C PRO A 152 0.25 14.12 -3.03
N ALA A 153 -0.73 14.58 -2.25
CA ALA A 153 -2.01 13.90 -2.01
C ALA A 153 -1.87 12.48 -1.41
N THR A 154 -0.80 12.25 -0.64
CA THR A 154 -0.61 11.02 0.13
C THR A 154 -0.64 11.25 1.64
N VAL A 155 -0.70 10.16 2.38
CA VAL A 155 -0.56 10.09 3.85
C VAL A 155 0.45 8.99 4.15
N ASN A 156 1.23 9.12 5.23
CA ASN A 156 2.06 8.03 5.74
C ASN A 156 1.70 7.81 7.21
N THR A 157 1.26 6.60 7.57
CA THR A 157 0.97 6.23 8.95
C THR A 157 2.18 5.54 9.54
N MET A 158 2.91 6.26 10.38
CA MET A 158 4.14 5.80 10.98
C MET A 158 3.89 5.36 12.42
N PRO A 159 4.49 4.24 12.88
CA PRO A 159 4.58 3.99 14.30
C PRO A 159 5.58 4.96 14.95
N ASP A 160 5.44 5.16 16.26
CA ASP A 160 6.22 6.10 17.06
C ASP A 160 7.74 6.02 16.83
N VAL A 161 8.28 4.80 16.68
CA VAL A 161 9.71 4.58 16.45
C VAL A 161 10.18 5.15 15.11
N THR A 162 9.43 4.91 14.04
CA THR A 162 9.73 5.42 12.70
C THR A 162 9.53 6.93 12.63
N TRP A 163 8.48 7.45 13.27
CA TRP A 163 8.28 8.90 13.38
C TRP A 163 9.44 9.59 14.10
N LYS A 164 9.90 9.05 15.23
CA LYS A 164 11.03 9.60 15.98
C LYS A 164 12.33 9.57 15.17
N ALA A 165 12.62 8.47 14.47
CA ALA A 165 13.77 8.35 13.59
C ALA A 165 13.71 9.39 12.44
N PHE A 166 12.57 9.49 11.77
CA PHE A 166 12.39 10.47 10.69
C PHE A 166 12.53 11.92 11.19
N LYS A 167 12.03 12.22 12.38
CA LYS A 167 12.21 13.54 13.00
C LYS A 167 13.69 13.85 13.31
N ASP A 168 14.46 12.86 13.70
CA ASP A 168 15.88 13.01 14.06
C ASP A 168 16.77 13.24 12.84
N HIS A 169 16.65 12.40 11.82
CA HIS A 169 17.60 12.39 10.69
C HIS A 169 16.95 12.17 9.31
N GLY A 170 15.63 12.20 9.20
CA GLY A 170 14.93 12.05 7.93
C GLY A 170 15.09 13.26 7.01
N ARG A 171 15.03 13.01 5.70
CA ARG A 171 15.15 14.02 4.65
C ARG A 171 13.82 14.17 3.92
N VAL A 172 13.38 15.42 3.78
CA VAL A 172 12.17 15.75 3.03
C VAL A 172 12.55 16.07 1.59
N ALA A 173 12.16 15.20 0.67
CA ALA A 173 12.26 15.41 -0.77
C ALA A 173 11.06 14.78 -1.47
N ARG A 174 10.66 15.28 -2.64
CA ARG A 174 9.61 14.64 -3.45
C ARG A 174 10.24 13.45 -4.18
N THR A 175 9.94 12.24 -3.71
CA THR A 175 10.60 10.99 -4.12
C THR A 175 9.63 9.98 -4.72
N LEU A 176 8.36 10.05 -4.32
CA LEU A 176 7.35 9.06 -4.69
C LEU A 176 7.11 8.97 -6.21
N ASP A 177 7.25 10.09 -6.91
CA ASP A 177 7.15 10.16 -8.37
C ASP A 177 8.45 10.55 -9.08
N ASP A 178 9.57 10.46 -8.35
CA ASP A 178 10.90 10.47 -8.95
C ASP A 178 11.31 9.04 -9.35
N ARG A 179 12.08 8.92 -10.45
CA ARG A 179 12.66 7.65 -10.95
C ARG A 179 11.66 6.49 -11.01
N VAL A 180 10.47 6.74 -11.55
CA VAL A 180 9.40 5.74 -11.70
C VAL A 180 9.83 4.61 -12.65
N GLU A 181 10.59 4.93 -13.68
CA GLU A 181 11.12 3.96 -14.65
C GLU A 181 12.12 2.99 -13.99
N GLU A 182 12.83 3.44 -12.95
CA GLU A 182 13.72 2.57 -12.16
C GLU A 182 12.90 1.56 -11.34
N ALA A 183 11.79 2.01 -10.75
CA ALA A 183 10.87 1.14 -10.03
C ALA A 183 10.25 0.08 -10.97
N GLU A 184 9.85 0.45 -12.18
CA GLU A 184 9.36 -0.51 -13.18
C GLU A 184 10.41 -1.58 -13.52
N LYS A 185 11.67 -1.15 -13.72
CA LYS A 185 12.78 -2.08 -13.99
C LYS A 185 13.03 -3.04 -12.83
N VAL A 186 12.98 -2.57 -11.58
CA VAL A 186 13.10 -3.46 -10.40
C VAL A 186 12.03 -4.55 -10.44
N LEU A 187 10.79 -4.20 -10.72
CA LEU A 187 9.70 -5.18 -10.77
C LEU A 187 9.87 -6.17 -11.94
N GLN A 188 10.29 -5.69 -13.11
CA GLN A 188 10.59 -6.54 -14.26
C GLN A 188 11.78 -7.49 -13.99
N GLU A 189 12.81 -7.00 -13.30
CA GLU A 189 13.97 -7.81 -12.93
C GLU A 189 13.58 -8.90 -11.94
N LEU A 190 12.78 -8.58 -10.91
CA LEU A 190 12.22 -9.58 -9.99
C LEU A 190 11.39 -10.63 -10.73
N GLU A 191 10.53 -10.21 -11.67
CA GLU A 191 9.74 -11.13 -12.48
C GLU A 191 10.62 -12.06 -13.33
N SER A 192 11.70 -11.53 -13.93
CA SER A 192 12.64 -12.33 -14.71
C SER A 192 13.42 -13.36 -13.88
N LEU A 193 13.48 -13.18 -12.56
CA LEU A 193 14.01 -14.15 -11.59
C LEU A 193 12.94 -15.16 -11.14
N GLY A 194 11.73 -15.07 -11.66
CA GLY A 194 10.60 -15.91 -11.29
C GLY A 194 9.82 -15.43 -10.06
N ILE A 195 10.15 -14.26 -9.51
CA ILE A 195 9.44 -13.67 -8.37
C ILE A 195 8.22 -12.91 -8.90
N ASN A 196 7.08 -13.59 -8.93
CA ASN A 196 5.83 -13.01 -9.39
C ASN A 196 5.19 -12.15 -8.28
N LEU A 197 5.26 -10.82 -8.43
CA LEU A 197 4.74 -9.89 -7.42
C LEU A 197 3.23 -10.03 -7.19
N HIS A 198 2.44 -10.38 -8.21
CA HIS A 198 1.00 -10.63 -8.04
C HIS A 198 0.77 -11.73 -6.99
N ARG A 199 1.42 -12.89 -7.15
CA ARG A 199 1.33 -14.00 -6.18
C ARG A 199 1.82 -13.60 -4.79
N VAL A 200 2.95 -12.88 -4.72
CA VAL A 200 3.46 -12.35 -3.46
C VAL A 200 2.41 -11.50 -2.75
N THR A 201 1.76 -10.58 -3.48
CA THR A 201 0.76 -9.69 -2.90
C THR A 201 -0.55 -10.39 -2.55
N GLU A 202 -0.97 -11.41 -3.30
CA GLU A 202 -2.13 -12.25 -2.95
C GLU A 202 -1.91 -13.02 -1.65
N ASP A 203 -0.72 -13.60 -1.50
CA ASP A 203 -0.39 -14.32 -0.28
C ASP A 203 -0.27 -13.36 0.91
N LEU A 204 0.31 -12.17 0.72
CA LEU A 204 0.36 -11.13 1.75
C LEU A 204 -1.05 -10.65 2.17
N GLU A 205 -1.99 -10.56 1.22
CA GLU A 205 -3.39 -10.23 1.51
C GLU A 205 -4.01 -11.31 2.41
N LYS A 206 -3.85 -12.60 2.07
CA LYS A 206 -4.36 -13.74 2.86
C LYS A 206 -3.72 -13.82 4.25
N GLU A 207 -2.40 -13.73 4.31
CA GLU A 207 -1.65 -13.70 5.57
C GLU A 207 -2.06 -12.49 6.42
N GLY A 208 -2.27 -11.34 5.79
CA GLY A 208 -2.71 -10.11 6.44
C GLY A 208 -4.08 -10.23 7.10
N VAL A 209 -5.05 -10.84 6.40
CA VAL A 209 -6.38 -11.12 6.95
C VAL A 209 -6.28 -12.07 8.15
N LYS A 210 -5.56 -13.17 8.00
CA LYS A 210 -5.37 -14.15 9.08
C LYS A 210 -4.76 -13.52 10.34
N LEU A 211 -3.71 -12.70 10.18
CA LEU A 211 -3.09 -12.01 11.32
C LEU A 211 -4.04 -11.01 12.01
N PHE A 212 -4.99 -10.43 11.27
CA PHE A 212 -5.99 -9.53 11.84
C PHE A 212 -7.06 -10.31 12.62
N GLU A 213 -7.49 -11.47 12.10
CA GLU A 213 -8.41 -12.38 12.80
C GLU A 213 -7.78 -12.89 14.11
N GLU A 214 -6.55 -13.41 14.06
CA GLU A 214 -5.83 -13.90 15.25
C GLU A 214 -5.65 -12.81 16.31
N ALA A 215 -5.31 -11.58 15.90
CA ALA A 215 -5.18 -10.46 16.83
C ALA A 215 -6.52 -10.06 17.45
N PHE A 216 -7.63 -10.20 16.73
CA PHE A 216 -8.96 -9.91 17.22
C PHE A 216 -9.46 -10.97 18.20
N ASP A 217 -9.23 -12.25 17.91
CA ASP A 217 -9.55 -13.36 18.81
C ASP A 217 -8.79 -13.22 20.15
N ALA A 218 -7.49 -12.93 20.08
CA ALA A 218 -6.68 -12.67 21.27
C ALA A 218 -7.22 -11.48 22.11
N LEU A 219 -7.72 -10.43 21.45
CA LEU A 219 -8.36 -9.31 22.14
C LEU A 219 -9.65 -9.75 22.86
N LEU A 220 -10.49 -10.56 22.22
CA LEU A 220 -11.73 -11.07 22.80
C LEU A 220 -11.48 -12.00 23.99
N GLU A 221 -10.43 -12.82 23.94
CA GLU A 221 -10.00 -13.66 25.06
C GLU A 221 -9.63 -12.80 26.27
N ILE A 222 -8.79 -11.78 26.07
CA ILE A 222 -8.38 -10.85 27.14
C ILE A 222 -9.60 -10.13 27.76
N LEU A 223 -10.56 -9.71 26.94
CA LEU A 223 -11.80 -9.09 27.43
C LEU A 223 -12.65 -10.07 28.24
N SER A 224 -12.73 -11.33 27.81
CA SER A 224 -13.47 -12.37 28.50
C SER A 224 -12.84 -12.71 29.85
N GLU A 225 -11.50 -12.80 29.92
CA GLU A 225 -10.76 -12.98 31.17
C GLU A 225 -11.01 -11.82 32.15
N LYS A 226 -11.02 -10.58 31.66
CA LYS A 226 -11.27 -9.40 32.49
C LYS A 226 -12.71 -9.32 33.00
N LYS A 227 -13.69 -9.78 32.21
CA LYS A 227 -15.11 -9.82 32.61
C LYS A 227 -15.36 -10.85 33.72
N ASN A 228 -14.60 -11.94 33.72
CA ASN A 228 -14.76 -13.05 34.68
C ASN A 228 -13.92 -12.88 35.97
N LYS A 229 -13.20 -11.76 36.11
CA LYS A 229 -12.53 -11.34 37.35
C LYS A 229 -13.39 -10.35 38.11
#